data_AF-A0A962NMS6-F1
#
_entry.id   AF-A0A962NMS6-F1
#
_cell.length_a   1.000
_cell.length_b   1.000
_cell.length_c   1.000
_cell.angle_alpha   90.00
_cell.angle_beta   90.00
_cell.angle_gamma   90.00
#
_symmetry.space_group_name_H-M   'P 1'
#
loop_
_entity.id
_entity.type
_entity.pdbx_description
1 polymer ?
#
loop_
_entity_poly.entity_id
_entity_poly.type
_entity_poly.pdbx_seq_one_letter_code
_entity_poly.pdbx_strand_id
1 'polypeptide(L)'
;MFRNYIPTVLLAAILALTAPLAQSLPRHEAVPGGVAVIEVPTNTRSVVFNHQKVMLVQEENKQFAIVGIPLSMQPGEQQLELNPAGTLNFLIEDKAYRTQHLTIPDDRKVNPYAQDMDRIRRERQEMDKAFLNFNPVPVKPVFLQPTPGPLSSSFGSRRVLNGQTRNPHSGLDIAAPTGTPIIAAADGVVTAMGDYFFNGNTVLIDHGQGLISMYCHMSEFSVRQG
;
A
#
# COMPACT_ATOMS: atom_id res chain seq x y z
N MET A 1 64.87 2.59 -39.78
CA MET A 1 64.83 2.65 -38.30
C MET A 1 63.42 3.09 -37.92
N PHE A 2 62.47 2.15 -37.85
CA PHE A 2 61.05 2.43 -37.67
C PHE A 2 60.69 2.37 -36.18
N ARG A 3 59.97 3.40 -35.71
CA ARG A 3 59.66 3.68 -34.31
C ARG A 3 58.31 3.06 -33.97
N ASN A 4 58.30 2.06 -33.08
CA ASN A 4 57.08 1.41 -32.60
C ASN A 4 56.30 2.35 -31.67
N TYR A 5 55.05 2.63 -32.01
CA TYR A 5 54.06 3.26 -31.12
C TYR A 5 53.20 2.16 -30.50
N ILE A 6 53.20 2.05 -29.17
CA ILE A 6 52.22 1.27 -28.42
C ILE A 6 51.16 2.25 -27.92
N PRO A 7 49.87 2.10 -28.27
CA PRO A 7 48.83 2.92 -27.67
C PRO A 7 48.43 2.31 -26.32
N THR A 8 48.67 3.06 -25.24
CA THR A 8 48.17 2.74 -23.90
C THR A 8 46.67 2.99 -23.87
N VAL A 9 45.86 1.93 -23.83
CA VAL A 9 44.41 2.02 -23.60
C VAL A 9 44.20 2.27 -22.10
N LEU A 10 43.79 3.49 -21.74
CA LEU A 10 43.41 3.83 -20.38
C LEU A 10 41.98 3.33 -20.13
N LEU A 11 41.83 2.24 -19.37
CA LEU A 11 40.54 1.74 -18.92
C LEU A 11 40.07 2.60 -17.74
N ALA A 12 39.19 3.57 -17.99
CA ALA A 12 38.55 4.34 -16.93
C ALA A 12 37.47 3.48 -16.25
N ALA A 13 37.77 2.98 -15.06
CA ALA A 13 36.78 2.34 -14.19
C ALA A 13 35.81 3.42 -13.67
N ILE A 14 34.57 3.41 -14.16
CA ILE A 14 33.49 4.23 -13.61
C ILE A 14 33.06 3.56 -12.30
N LEU A 15 33.55 4.08 -11.17
CA LEU A 15 32.99 3.77 -9.86
C LEU A 15 31.59 4.41 -9.79
N ALA A 16 30.54 3.61 -9.99
CA ALA A 16 29.19 4.02 -9.64
C ALA A 16 29.11 4.09 -8.11
N LEU A 17 29.19 5.30 -7.55
CA LEU A 17 28.85 5.58 -6.16
C LEU A 17 27.36 5.34 -5.97
N THR A 18 26.99 4.12 -5.58
CA THR A 18 25.65 3.85 -5.05
C THR A 18 25.57 4.47 -3.66
N ALA A 19 24.98 5.65 -3.54
CA ALA A 19 24.57 6.16 -2.23
C ALA A 19 23.58 5.14 -1.64
N PRO A 20 23.72 4.73 -0.37
CA PRO A 20 22.71 3.93 0.27
C PRO A 20 21.41 4.74 0.28
N LEU A 21 20.32 4.18 -0.27
CA LEU A 21 19.00 4.75 -0.07
C LEU A 21 18.72 4.70 1.43
N ALA A 22 18.85 5.85 2.09
CA ALA A 22 18.54 5.98 3.50
C ALA A 22 17.04 5.68 3.69
N GLN A 23 16.81 4.55 4.34
CA GLN A 23 15.52 3.97 4.63
C GLN A 23 14.80 4.83 5.68
N SER A 24 13.63 5.38 5.34
CA SER A 24 12.84 6.15 6.30
C SER A 24 11.57 5.39 6.66
N LEU A 25 11.23 5.41 7.95
CA LEU A 25 9.85 5.11 8.40
C LEU A 25 8.85 5.89 7.54
N PRO A 26 7.62 5.38 7.35
CA PRO A 26 6.59 6.15 6.68
C PRO A 26 6.37 7.47 7.40
N ARG A 27 5.86 8.47 6.68
CA ARG A 27 5.50 9.75 7.29
C ARG A 27 4.42 9.50 8.34
N HIS A 28 4.66 9.96 9.57
CA HIS A 28 3.63 9.99 10.61
C HIS A 28 2.51 10.96 10.21
N GLU A 29 1.29 10.43 10.12
CA GLU A 29 0.07 11.18 9.87
C GLU A 29 -1.11 10.47 10.57
N ALA A 30 -1.32 10.79 11.85
CA ALA A 30 -2.37 10.19 12.67
C ALA A 30 -3.74 10.83 12.40
N VAL A 31 -4.33 10.52 11.25
CA VAL A 31 -5.64 11.02 10.78
C VAL A 31 -6.46 9.86 10.22
N PRO A 32 -7.80 9.96 10.05
CA PRO A 32 -8.57 8.94 9.35
C PRO A 32 -7.98 8.66 7.96
N GLY A 33 -7.58 7.41 7.71
CA GLY A 33 -6.93 6.99 6.45
C GLY A 33 -5.40 7.20 6.40
N GLY A 34 -4.81 7.75 7.46
CA GLY A 34 -3.36 7.95 7.57
C GLY A 34 -2.63 6.77 8.20
N VAL A 35 -1.34 6.99 8.50
CA VAL A 35 -0.45 6.04 9.16
C VAL A 35 0.15 6.71 10.40
N ALA A 36 -0.14 6.20 11.59
CA ALA A 36 0.54 6.63 12.79
C ALA A 36 1.80 5.79 13.01
N VAL A 37 2.95 6.47 13.06
CA VAL A 37 4.23 5.88 13.47
C VAL A 37 4.45 6.21 14.94
N ILE A 38 4.41 5.19 15.80
CA ILE A 38 4.39 5.36 17.25
C ILE A 38 5.58 4.60 17.85
N GLU A 39 6.45 5.31 18.56
CA GLU A 39 7.54 4.68 19.31
C GLU A 39 6.96 3.84 20.46
N VAL A 40 7.39 2.58 20.55
CA VAL A 40 6.96 1.63 21.58
C VAL A 40 8.18 1.09 22.34
N PRO A 41 8.01 0.59 23.57
CA PRO A 41 9.10 -0.06 24.31
C PRO A 41 9.76 -1.17 23.49
N THR A 42 11.08 -1.24 23.50
CA THR A 42 11.88 -2.19 22.69
C THR A 42 11.69 -3.66 23.05
N ASN A 43 11.02 -3.95 24.17
CA ASN A 43 10.62 -5.29 24.58
C ASN A 43 9.20 -5.66 24.09
N THR A 44 8.54 -4.81 23.31
CA THR A 44 7.20 -5.05 22.76
C THR A 44 7.27 -6.17 21.71
N ARG A 45 6.55 -7.26 21.93
CA ARG A 45 6.53 -8.45 21.07
C ARG A 45 5.41 -8.41 20.05
N SER A 46 4.29 -7.79 20.41
CA SER A 46 3.16 -7.60 19.50
C SER A 46 2.38 -6.37 19.89
N VAL A 47 1.80 -5.73 18.88
CA VAL A 47 0.87 -4.61 19.03
C VAL A 47 -0.45 -4.99 18.37
N VAL A 48 -1.55 -4.66 19.02
CA VAL A 48 -2.90 -4.82 18.47
C VAL A 48 -3.59 -3.45 18.47
N PHE A 49 -4.27 -3.17 17.37
CA PHE A 49 -5.10 -1.99 17.19
C PHE A 49 -6.38 -2.40 16.48
N ASN A 50 -7.55 -2.02 17.03
CA ASN A 50 -8.85 -2.36 16.45
C ASN A 50 -8.99 -3.86 16.09
N HIS A 51 -8.58 -4.73 17.03
CA HIS A 51 -8.59 -6.20 16.88
C HIS A 51 -7.66 -6.77 15.79
N GLN A 52 -6.77 -5.96 15.22
CA GLN A 52 -5.80 -6.38 14.21
C GLN A 52 -4.37 -6.23 14.72
N LYS A 53 -3.50 -7.18 14.35
CA LYS A 53 -2.07 -7.09 14.62
C LYS A 53 -1.47 -5.93 13.83
N VAL A 54 -0.55 -5.22 14.47
CA VAL A 54 0.13 -4.05 13.92
C VAL A 54 1.59 -4.40 13.63
N MET A 55 2.08 -3.89 12.51
CA MET A 55 3.46 -4.03 12.08
C MET A 55 4.41 -3.36 13.09
N LEU A 56 5.48 -4.08 13.43
CA LEU A 56 6.56 -3.63 14.29
C LEU A 56 7.85 -3.50 13.47
N VAL A 57 8.46 -2.32 13.53
CA VAL A 57 9.72 -2.00 12.85
C VAL A 57 10.76 -1.62 13.88
N GLN A 58 11.96 -2.16 13.73
CA GLN A 58 13.12 -1.75 14.50
C GLN A 58 14.02 -0.86 13.65
N GLU A 59 14.28 0.36 14.14
CA GLU A 59 15.23 1.30 13.55
C GLU A 59 16.22 1.73 14.63
N GLU A 60 17.50 1.46 14.36
CA GLU A 60 18.60 1.62 15.33
C GLU A 60 18.28 0.94 16.67
N ASN A 61 18.19 1.72 17.76
CA ASN A 61 17.89 1.26 19.11
C ASN A 61 16.43 1.51 19.53
N LYS A 62 15.56 1.84 18.56
CA LYS A 62 14.15 2.14 18.79
C LYS A 62 13.26 1.14 18.09
N GLN A 63 12.04 1.02 18.60
CA GLN A 63 11.00 0.18 18.02
C GLN A 63 9.75 1.02 17.77
N PHE A 64 9.13 0.81 16.62
CA PHE A 64 7.96 1.56 16.18
C PHE A 64 6.82 0.62 15.82
N ALA A 65 5.62 0.96 16.25
CA ALA A 65 4.37 0.43 15.73
C ALA A 65 3.93 1.26 14.52
N ILE A 66 3.67 0.61 13.40
CA ILE A 66 3.19 1.24 12.15
C ILE A 66 1.69 0.97 12.02
N VAL A 67 0.88 1.91 12.46
CA VAL A 67 -0.57 1.74 12.63
C VAL A 67 -1.30 2.36 11.44
N GLY A 68 -1.95 1.51 10.63
CA GLY A 68 -2.90 1.97 9.62
C GLY A 68 -4.22 2.38 10.26
N ILE A 69 -4.67 3.60 9.98
CA ILE A 69 -5.92 4.14 10.52
C ILE A 69 -7.02 4.00 9.47
N PRO A 70 -8.14 3.30 9.74
CA PRO A 70 -9.26 3.24 8.81
C PRO A 70 -9.78 4.62 8.44
N LEU A 71 -10.08 4.85 7.16
CA LEU A 71 -10.62 6.14 6.68
C LEU A 71 -11.98 6.49 7.31
N SER A 72 -12.74 5.49 7.76
CA SER A 72 -14.03 5.67 8.46
C SER A 72 -13.89 5.97 9.95
N MET A 73 -12.69 5.86 10.53
CA MET A 73 -12.46 6.09 11.95
C MET A 73 -12.72 7.57 12.28
N GLN A 74 -13.36 7.82 13.42
CA GLN A 74 -13.59 9.19 13.88
C GLN A 74 -12.32 9.73 14.57
N PRO A 75 -12.03 11.04 14.43
CA PRO A 75 -10.98 11.69 15.22
C PRO A 75 -11.23 11.53 16.73
N GLY A 76 -10.15 11.48 17.50
CA GLY A 76 -10.19 11.31 18.95
C GLY A 76 -9.06 10.44 19.48
N GLU A 77 -9.04 10.30 20.80
CA GLU A 77 -8.08 9.44 21.49
C GLU A 77 -8.37 7.97 21.19
N GLN A 78 -7.32 7.24 20.82
CA GLN A 78 -7.34 5.81 20.56
C GLN A 78 -6.27 5.11 21.38
N GLN A 79 -6.35 3.79 21.47
CA GLN A 79 -5.45 2.98 22.28
C GLN A 79 -4.87 1.81 21.48
N LEU A 80 -3.57 1.56 21.69
CA LEU A 80 -2.87 0.36 21.29
C LEU A 80 -2.76 -0.60 22.48
N GLU A 81 -2.91 -1.88 22.20
CA GLU A 81 -2.58 -2.97 23.13
C GLU A 81 -1.18 -3.48 22.83
N LEU A 82 -0.28 -3.41 23.81
CA LEU A 82 1.13 -3.78 23.72
C LEU A 82 1.40 -5.01 24.59
N ASN A 83 1.93 -6.08 24.01
CA ASN A 83 2.39 -7.23 24.78
C ASN A 83 3.92 -7.22 24.91
N PRO A 84 4.52 -7.23 26.11
CA PRO A 84 3.90 -7.23 27.45
C PRO A 84 3.69 -5.82 28.05
N ALA A 85 3.90 -4.76 27.27
CA ALA A 85 4.04 -3.39 27.77
C ALA A 85 2.74 -2.66 28.19
N GLY A 86 1.57 -3.34 28.17
CA GLY A 86 0.30 -2.76 28.61
C GLY A 86 -0.43 -2.05 27.47
N THR A 87 -0.83 -0.80 27.66
CA THR A 87 -1.51 -0.03 26.62
C THR A 87 -0.83 1.33 26.40
N LEU A 88 -1.03 1.90 25.21
CA LEU A 88 -0.50 3.21 24.85
C LEU A 88 -1.57 4.01 24.09
N ASN A 89 -1.83 5.23 24.54
CA ASN A 89 -2.80 6.11 23.90
C ASN A 89 -2.15 6.98 22.83
N PHE A 90 -2.89 7.27 21.77
CA PHE A 90 -2.50 8.24 20.74
C PHE A 90 -3.72 9.00 20.22
N LEU A 91 -3.48 10.21 19.72
CA LEU A 91 -4.54 11.05 19.17
C LEU A 91 -4.64 10.84 17.67
N ILE A 92 -5.87 10.64 17.18
CA ILE A 92 -6.21 10.78 15.77
C ILE A 92 -6.80 12.17 15.56
N GLU A 93 -6.12 12.97 14.75
CA GLU A 93 -6.54 14.32 14.37
C GLU A 93 -7.55 14.28 13.22
N ASP A 94 -8.32 15.35 13.05
CA ASP A 94 -9.21 15.48 11.91
C ASP A 94 -8.45 15.79 10.62
N LYS A 95 -9.01 15.35 9.49
CA LYS A 95 -8.50 15.67 8.15
C LYS A 95 -9.62 15.82 7.15
N ALA A 96 -9.63 16.98 6.49
CA ALA A 96 -10.52 17.22 5.37
C ALA A 96 -10.00 16.53 4.10
N TYR A 97 -10.90 15.80 3.44
CA TYR A 97 -10.66 15.19 2.14
C TYR A 97 -11.45 15.91 1.04
N ARG A 98 -10.85 16.00 -0.15
CA ARG A 98 -11.52 16.57 -1.33
C ARG A 98 -12.70 15.70 -1.74
N THR A 99 -13.71 16.33 -2.35
CA THR A 99 -14.84 15.62 -2.97
C THR A 99 -14.66 15.59 -4.47
N GLN A 100 -14.84 14.41 -5.07
CA GLN A 100 -14.78 14.18 -6.50
C GLN A 100 -16.17 13.76 -7.02
N HIS A 101 -16.63 14.43 -8.06
CA HIS A 101 -17.85 14.07 -8.78
C HIS A 101 -17.46 13.40 -10.09
N LEU A 102 -17.97 12.19 -10.33
CA LEU A 102 -17.64 11.39 -11.50
C LEU A 102 -18.91 10.84 -12.14
N THR A 103 -18.89 10.81 -13.47
CA THR A 103 -19.88 10.10 -14.27
C THR A 103 -19.26 8.78 -14.70
N ILE A 104 -19.87 7.68 -14.28
CA ILE A 104 -19.47 6.32 -14.63
C ILE A 104 -20.45 5.81 -15.70
N PRO A 105 -19.99 5.54 -16.94
CA PRO A 105 -20.87 5.12 -18.02
C PRO A 105 -21.57 3.78 -17.75
N ASP A 106 -20.86 2.83 -17.14
CA ASP A 106 -21.43 1.54 -16.74
C ASP A 106 -22.14 1.70 -15.40
N ASP A 107 -23.45 1.93 -15.45
CA ASP A 107 -24.27 2.08 -14.24
C ASP A 107 -24.24 0.83 -13.37
N ARG A 108 -23.97 -0.37 -13.92
CA ARG A 108 -23.85 -1.61 -13.12
C ARG A 108 -22.66 -1.55 -12.15
N LYS A 109 -21.65 -0.71 -12.41
CA LYS A 109 -20.54 -0.44 -11.46
C LYS A 109 -20.90 0.56 -10.37
N VAL A 110 -22.03 1.25 -10.50
CA VAL A 110 -22.57 2.16 -9.47
C VAL A 110 -23.72 1.47 -8.73
N ASN A 111 -24.63 0.86 -9.46
CA ASN A 111 -25.83 0.16 -9.01
C ASN A 111 -25.84 -1.29 -9.54
N PRO A 112 -25.09 -2.20 -8.89
CA PRO A 112 -25.06 -3.61 -9.31
C PRO A 112 -26.45 -4.26 -9.22
N TYR A 113 -26.69 -5.25 -10.08
CA TYR A 113 -27.92 -6.04 -10.02
C TYR A 113 -27.87 -7.03 -8.87
N ALA A 114 -29.04 -7.54 -8.46
CA ALA A 114 -29.13 -8.57 -7.41
C ALA A 114 -28.25 -9.79 -7.71
N GLN A 115 -28.18 -10.22 -8.98
CA GLN A 115 -27.32 -11.33 -9.42
C GLN A 115 -25.81 -11.05 -9.29
N ASP A 116 -25.39 -9.79 -9.27
CA ASP A 116 -23.98 -9.42 -9.07
C ASP A 116 -23.56 -9.56 -7.62
N MET A 117 -24.50 -9.41 -6.69
CA MET A 117 -24.21 -9.37 -5.27
C MET A 117 -23.61 -10.68 -4.76
N ASP A 118 -23.94 -11.82 -5.38
CA ASP A 118 -23.32 -13.09 -5.05
C ASP A 118 -21.85 -13.14 -5.47
N ARG A 119 -21.51 -12.64 -6.67
CA ARG A 119 -20.13 -12.49 -7.14
C ARG A 119 -19.36 -11.54 -6.21
N ILE A 120 -19.89 -10.34 -6.00
CA ILE A 120 -19.27 -9.28 -5.19
C ILE A 120 -18.96 -9.78 -3.77
N ARG A 121 -19.90 -10.50 -3.13
CA ARG A 121 -19.68 -11.02 -1.77
C ARG A 121 -18.58 -12.06 -1.72
N ARG A 122 -18.52 -12.98 -2.70
CA ARG A 122 -17.46 -14.00 -2.76
C ARG A 122 -16.08 -13.35 -2.98
N GLU A 123 -15.99 -12.43 -3.92
CA GLU A 123 -14.75 -11.69 -4.21
C GLU A 123 -14.28 -10.88 -3.00
N ARG A 124 -15.22 -10.24 -2.29
CA ARG A 124 -14.90 -9.52 -1.05
C ARG A 124 -14.31 -10.43 0.00
N GLN A 125 -14.92 -11.61 0.22
CA GLN A 125 -14.41 -12.59 1.17
C GLN A 125 -13.02 -13.13 0.79
N GLU A 126 -12.74 -13.27 -0.51
CA GLU A 126 -11.43 -13.65 -1.01
C GLU A 126 -10.38 -12.57 -0.70
N MET A 127 -10.65 -11.32 -1.08
CA MET A 127 -9.75 -10.19 -0.79
C MET A 127 -9.56 -9.96 0.72
N ASP A 128 -10.62 -10.10 1.52
CA ASP A 128 -10.53 -9.95 2.98
C ASP A 128 -9.56 -10.97 3.60
N LYS A 129 -9.49 -12.20 3.08
CA LYS A 129 -8.49 -13.18 3.56
C LYS A 129 -7.06 -12.71 3.32
N ALA A 130 -6.80 -12.09 2.17
CA ALA A 130 -5.49 -11.52 1.87
C ALA A 130 -5.21 -10.31 2.78
N PHE A 131 -6.14 -9.35 2.89
CA PHE A 131 -5.98 -8.16 3.72
C PHE A 131 -5.81 -8.43 5.22
N LEU A 132 -6.45 -9.48 5.74
CA LEU A 132 -6.40 -9.84 7.15
C LEU A 132 -5.26 -10.82 7.48
N ASN A 133 -4.49 -11.26 6.47
CA ASN A 133 -3.34 -12.13 6.71
C ASN A 133 -2.24 -11.35 7.43
N PHE A 134 -1.69 -11.94 8.49
CA PHE A 134 -0.54 -11.39 9.19
C PHE A 134 0.61 -12.41 9.17
N ASN A 135 1.48 -12.27 8.18
CA ASN A 135 2.70 -13.05 8.07
C ASN A 135 3.83 -12.42 8.91
N PRO A 136 4.36 -13.05 9.98
CA PRO A 136 5.33 -12.43 10.89
C PRO A 136 6.75 -12.28 10.30
N VAL A 137 6.93 -12.44 8.99
CA VAL A 137 8.21 -12.18 8.31
C VAL A 137 8.64 -10.73 8.56
N PRO A 138 9.88 -10.47 9.03
CA PRO A 138 10.40 -9.11 9.18
C PRO A 138 10.42 -8.38 7.83
N VAL A 139 10.01 -7.12 7.83
CA VAL A 139 9.90 -6.32 6.60
C VAL A 139 10.59 -4.98 6.76
N LYS A 140 11.31 -4.56 5.72
CA LYS A 140 11.87 -3.22 5.55
C LYS A 140 11.68 -2.79 4.08
N PRO A 141 10.42 -2.70 3.61
CA PRO A 141 10.18 -2.50 2.18
C PRO A 141 10.56 -1.08 1.76
N VAL A 142 11.28 -1.00 0.65
CA VAL A 142 11.52 0.26 -0.05
C VAL A 142 10.52 0.32 -1.19
N PHE A 143 9.56 1.24 -1.11
CA PHE A 143 8.52 1.37 -2.12
C PHE A 143 9.01 2.17 -3.33
N LEU A 144 8.88 1.55 -4.50
CA LEU A 144 9.04 2.18 -5.79
C LEU A 144 7.68 2.62 -6.32
N GLN A 145 7.67 3.66 -7.15
CA GLN A 145 6.48 3.97 -7.93
C GLN A 145 6.22 2.80 -8.91
N PRO A 146 5.03 2.18 -8.87
CA PRO A 146 4.83 0.90 -9.57
C PRO A 146 4.64 1.05 -11.08
N THR A 147 4.27 2.23 -11.57
CA THR A 147 4.15 2.49 -13.00
C THR A 147 4.41 3.96 -13.31
N PRO A 148 5.06 4.30 -14.44
CA PRO A 148 5.27 5.69 -14.82
C PRO A 148 3.93 6.37 -15.14
N GLY A 149 3.78 7.62 -14.69
CA GLY A 149 2.59 8.42 -14.96
C GLY A 149 2.35 9.45 -13.87
N PRO A 150 1.54 10.50 -14.15
CA PRO A 150 1.14 11.46 -13.15
C PRO A 150 0.07 10.87 -12.22
N LEU A 151 0.10 11.31 -10.96
CA LEU A 151 -0.99 11.05 -10.02
C LEU A 151 -2.25 11.80 -10.49
N SER A 152 -3.38 11.08 -10.62
CA SER A 152 -4.63 11.63 -11.17
C SER A 152 -5.77 11.72 -10.15
N SER A 153 -5.91 10.74 -9.25
CA SER A 153 -6.84 10.78 -8.12
C SER A 153 -6.14 10.39 -6.82
N SER A 154 -6.36 11.16 -5.76
CA SER A 154 -5.73 10.95 -4.46
C SER A 154 -6.55 10.03 -3.56
N PHE A 155 -5.84 9.32 -2.68
CA PHE A 155 -6.41 8.58 -1.57
C PHE A 155 -7.31 9.46 -0.69
N GLY A 156 -8.38 8.84 -0.17
CA GLY A 156 -9.33 9.43 0.77
C GLY A 156 -10.35 10.37 0.15
N SER A 157 -10.23 10.68 -1.15
CA SER A 157 -11.19 11.56 -1.84
C SER A 157 -12.61 11.03 -1.72
N ARG A 158 -13.55 11.84 -1.22
CA ARG A 158 -14.97 11.49 -1.15
C ARG A 158 -15.52 11.36 -2.57
N ARG A 159 -16.27 10.30 -2.86
CA ARG A 159 -16.78 10.04 -4.21
C ARG A 159 -18.29 10.29 -4.27
N VAL A 160 -18.69 11.06 -5.28
CA VAL A 160 -20.08 11.16 -5.74
C VAL A 160 -20.12 10.61 -7.16
N LEU A 161 -20.68 9.41 -7.33
CA LEU A 161 -20.74 8.70 -8.61
C LEU A 161 -22.17 8.77 -9.14
N ASN A 162 -22.36 9.32 -10.35
CA ASN A 162 -23.69 9.50 -10.96
C ASN A 162 -24.69 10.21 -10.00
N GLY A 163 -24.21 11.22 -9.27
CA GLY A 163 -25.01 11.98 -8.30
C GLY A 163 -25.21 11.31 -6.93
N GLN A 164 -24.65 10.11 -6.71
CA GLN A 164 -24.83 9.35 -5.47
C GLN A 164 -23.54 9.32 -4.66
N THR A 165 -23.62 9.62 -3.36
CA THR A 165 -22.49 9.45 -2.43
C THR A 165 -22.08 7.99 -2.35
N ARG A 166 -20.78 7.72 -2.47
CA ARG A 166 -20.18 6.38 -2.40
C ARG A 166 -18.98 6.37 -1.46
N ASN A 167 -18.46 5.18 -1.21
CA ASN A 167 -17.24 5.01 -0.44
C ASN A 167 -16.13 5.88 -1.03
N PRO A 168 -15.32 6.54 -0.18
CA PRO A 168 -14.19 7.32 -0.65
C PRO A 168 -13.19 6.47 -1.43
N HIS A 169 -12.30 7.13 -2.17
CA HIS A 169 -11.22 6.46 -2.88
C HIS A 169 -10.24 5.80 -1.89
N SER A 170 -10.15 4.48 -1.90
CA SER A 170 -9.30 3.69 -1.00
C SER A 170 -7.87 3.49 -1.51
N GLY A 171 -7.48 4.17 -2.58
CA GLY A 171 -6.16 4.06 -3.20
C GLY A 171 -5.75 5.37 -3.87
N LEU A 172 -4.69 5.32 -4.65
CA LEU A 172 -4.27 6.42 -5.51
C LEU A 172 -4.29 5.95 -6.97
N ASP A 173 -4.66 6.84 -7.87
CA ASP A 173 -4.66 6.54 -9.31
C ASP A 173 -3.42 7.13 -9.97
N ILE A 174 -2.74 6.32 -10.79
CA ILE A 174 -1.65 6.74 -11.67
C ILE A 174 -2.20 6.67 -13.10
N ALA A 175 -2.19 7.79 -13.81
CA ALA A 175 -2.64 7.81 -15.20
C ALA A 175 -1.59 7.19 -16.12
N ALA A 176 -1.92 6.05 -16.72
CA ALA A 176 -1.05 5.33 -17.65
C ALA A 176 -1.88 4.75 -18.82
N PRO A 177 -1.37 4.76 -20.06
CA PRO A 177 -2.01 4.07 -21.18
C PRO A 177 -2.12 2.55 -20.94
N THR A 178 -3.14 1.91 -21.53
CA THR A 178 -3.26 0.43 -21.53
C THR A 178 -1.99 -0.22 -22.07
N GLY A 179 -1.54 -1.29 -21.42
CA GLY A 179 -0.29 -2.01 -21.77
C GLY A 179 0.97 -1.40 -21.14
N THR A 180 0.87 -0.30 -20.39
CA THR A 180 2.02 0.23 -19.64
C THR A 180 2.46 -0.79 -18.57
N PRO A 181 3.75 -1.15 -18.49
CA PRO A 181 4.23 -2.08 -17.47
C PRO A 181 3.97 -1.59 -16.04
N ILE A 182 3.63 -2.53 -15.17
CA ILE A 182 3.45 -2.32 -13.73
C ILE A 182 4.45 -3.24 -13.03
N ILE A 183 5.29 -2.66 -12.18
CA ILE A 183 6.20 -3.40 -11.31
C ILE A 183 5.59 -3.52 -9.91
N ALA A 184 6.01 -4.55 -9.16
CA ALA A 184 5.74 -4.58 -7.73
C ALA A 184 6.44 -3.40 -7.05
N ALA A 185 5.69 -2.67 -6.23
CA ALA A 185 6.22 -1.51 -5.52
C ALA A 185 7.28 -1.91 -4.48
N ALA A 186 7.21 -3.12 -3.93
CA ALA A 186 8.24 -3.72 -3.08
C ALA A 186 8.20 -5.24 -3.19
N ASP A 187 9.24 -5.93 -2.73
CA ASP A 187 9.31 -7.39 -2.67
C ASP A 187 8.17 -7.97 -1.82
N GLY A 188 7.63 -9.12 -2.24
CA GLY A 188 6.56 -9.80 -1.50
C GLY A 188 6.02 -11.01 -2.25
N VAL A 189 4.92 -11.56 -1.74
CA VAL A 189 4.26 -12.76 -2.27
C VAL A 189 2.86 -12.41 -2.77
N VAL A 190 2.50 -12.85 -3.98
CA VAL A 190 1.14 -12.69 -4.49
C VAL A 190 0.20 -13.62 -3.71
N THR A 191 -0.69 -13.04 -2.90
CA THR A 191 -1.62 -13.79 -2.02
C THR A 191 -3.02 -13.92 -2.58
N ALA A 192 -3.42 -13.02 -3.48
CA ALA A 192 -4.67 -13.10 -4.22
C ALA A 192 -4.51 -12.43 -5.59
N MET A 193 -5.19 -12.98 -6.60
CA MET A 193 -5.30 -12.37 -7.92
C MET A 193 -6.56 -12.85 -8.65
N GLY A 194 -7.17 -11.98 -9.45
CA GLY A 194 -8.37 -12.35 -10.21
C GLY A 194 -9.03 -11.17 -10.93
N ASP A 195 -10.02 -11.47 -11.77
CA ASP A 195 -10.92 -10.47 -12.34
C ASP A 195 -12.10 -10.23 -11.39
N TYR A 196 -12.04 -9.13 -10.63
CA TYR A 196 -13.08 -8.77 -9.68
C TYR A 196 -14.08 -7.79 -10.28
N PHE A 197 -15.33 -7.87 -9.82
CA PHE A 197 -16.43 -7.08 -10.38
C PHE A 197 -16.15 -5.58 -10.40
N PHE A 198 -15.66 -4.99 -9.31
CA PHE A 198 -15.34 -3.55 -9.29
C PHE A 198 -13.91 -3.27 -9.74
N ASN A 199 -12.95 -4.10 -9.35
CA ASN A 199 -11.53 -3.81 -9.48
C ASN A 199 -10.92 -4.31 -10.80
N GLY A 200 -11.66 -5.08 -11.60
CA GLY A 200 -11.14 -5.77 -12.78
C GLY A 200 -9.99 -6.72 -12.40
N ASN A 201 -9.06 -6.93 -13.32
CA ASN A 201 -7.83 -7.68 -13.04
C ASN A 201 -7.06 -7.02 -11.90
N THR A 202 -6.89 -7.78 -10.84
CA THR A 202 -6.35 -7.31 -9.57
C THR A 202 -5.30 -8.28 -9.04
N VAL A 203 -4.24 -7.75 -8.41
CA VAL A 203 -3.20 -8.51 -7.71
C VAL A 203 -3.00 -7.90 -6.32
N LEU A 204 -2.95 -8.73 -5.29
CA LEU A 204 -2.57 -8.37 -3.93
C LEU A 204 -1.24 -9.03 -3.59
N ILE A 205 -0.30 -8.23 -3.09
CA ILE A 205 1.04 -8.68 -2.67
C ILE A 205 1.18 -8.46 -1.17
N ASP A 206 1.42 -9.54 -0.43
CA ASP A 206 1.79 -9.50 0.98
C ASP A 206 3.29 -9.28 1.10
N HIS A 207 3.67 -8.16 1.70
CA HIS A 207 5.07 -7.82 1.97
C HIS A 207 5.55 -8.41 3.28
N GLY A 208 4.63 -8.80 4.17
CA GLY A 208 4.86 -9.23 5.55
C GLY A 208 4.29 -8.24 6.58
N GLN A 209 4.09 -8.72 7.81
CA GLN A 209 3.48 -8.03 8.95
C GLN A 209 2.16 -7.31 8.65
N GLY A 210 1.34 -7.85 7.73
CA GLY A 210 0.06 -7.27 7.35
C GLY A 210 0.18 -6.05 6.42
N LEU A 211 1.36 -5.73 5.92
CA LEU A 211 1.57 -4.70 4.92
C LEU A 211 1.34 -5.26 3.52
N ILE A 212 0.37 -4.71 2.80
CA ILE A 212 -0.10 -5.24 1.53
C ILE A 212 -0.18 -4.13 0.50
N SER A 213 0.30 -4.41 -0.73
CA SER A 213 -0.01 -3.58 -1.90
C SER A 213 -1.06 -4.26 -2.76
N MET A 214 -1.90 -3.44 -3.40
CA MET A 214 -2.97 -3.87 -4.29
C MET A 214 -2.86 -3.10 -5.61
N TYR A 215 -2.94 -3.82 -6.73
CA TYR A 215 -2.93 -3.28 -8.08
C TYR A 215 -4.23 -3.69 -8.75
N CYS A 216 -4.96 -2.73 -9.33
CA CYS A 216 -6.29 -2.94 -9.92
C CYS A 216 -6.34 -2.48 -11.37
N HIS A 217 -7.41 -2.82 -12.07
CA HIS A 217 -7.74 -2.35 -13.41
C HIS A 217 -6.66 -2.66 -14.46
N MET A 218 -5.91 -3.74 -14.26
CA MET A 218 -4.86 -4.16 -15.18
C MET A 218 -5.45 -4.76 -16.46
N SER A 219 -4.73 -4.67 -17.57
CA SER A 219 -5.13 -5.32 -18.82
C SER A 219 -4.74 -6.80 -18.90
N GLU A 220 -3.67 -7.19 -18.20
CA GLU A 220 -3.11 -8.54 -18.23
C GLU A 220 -2.38 -8.86 -16.91
N PHE A 221 -2.21 -10.15 -16.61
CA PHE A 221 -1.35 -10.63 -15.54
C PHE A 221 -0.03 -11.17 -16.08
N SER A 222 1.09 -10.77 -15.47
CA SER A 222 2.42 -11.35 -15.75
C SER A 222 2.99 -12.14 -14.56
N VAL A 223 2.15 -12.41 -13.55
CA VAL A 223 2.51 -13.10 -12.31
C VAL A 223 1.56 -14.26 -12.04
N ARG A 224 1.89 -15.08 -11.05
CA ARG A 224 1.02 -16.13 -10.50
C ARG A 224 0.96 -15.98 -8.99
N GLN A 225 -0.09 -16.53 -8.39
CA GLN A 225 -0.19 -16.65 -6.94
C GLN A 225 0.87 -17.63 -6.41
N GLY A 226 1.50 -17.28 -5.28
CA GLY A 226 2.56 -18.07 -4.65
C GLY A 226 3.97 -17.61 -4.98
#